data_AF-A0A0B1S861-F1
#
_entry.id   AF-A0A0B1S861-F1
#
_cell.length_a   1.000
_cell.length_b   1.000
_cell.length_c   1.000
_cell.angle_alpha   90.00
_cell.angle_beta   90.00
_cell.angle_gamma   90.00
#
_symmetry.space_group_name_H-M   'P 1'
#
loop_
_entity.id
_entity.type
_entity.pdbx_description
1 polymer ?
#
loop_
_entity_poly.entity_id
_entity_poly.type
_entity_poly.pdbx_seq_one_letter_code
_entity_poly.pdbx_strand_id
1 'polypeptide(L)'
;MIKIAIFLLFVALAGAGGGHRRRGPPRCGIPPFTSRLPNDTQAEIKKVWENYEDGEGCDEEHEKTKEILEKLPADVRKAAMKPKGPAFLRGASEDVRAQFDALWKNHTISRDEKPEKFKELAEKVCLALFSDATTAACFFASFA
;
A
#
# COMPACT_ATOMS: atom_id res chain seq x y z
N MET A 1 -29.47 -39.75 -8.78
CA MET A 1 -29.22 -39.32 -7.37
C MET A 1 -27.73 -39.24 -7.03
N ILE A 2 -26.91 -40.23 -7.41
CA ILE A 2 -25.45 -40.25 -7.16
C ILE A 2 -24.69 -39.02 -7.75
N LYS A 3 -25.08 -38.54 -8.94
CA LYS A 3 -24.44 -37.37 -9.58
C LYS A 3 -24.62 -36.05 -8.83
N ILE A 4 -25.74 -35.89 -8.12
CA ILE A 4 -26.05 -34.67 -7.35
C ILE A 4 -25.21 -34.64 -6.06
N ALA A 5 -25.03 -35.78 -5.41
CA ALA A 5 -24.19 -35.91 -4.22
C ALA A 5 -22.71 -35.59 -4.52
N ILE A 6 -22.21 -36.00 -5.68
CA ILE A 6 -20.84 -35.71 -6.12
C ILE A 6 -20.67 -34.20 -6.40
N PHE A 7 -21.65 -33.56 -7.03
CA PHE A 7 -21.58 -32.13 -7.33
C PHE A 7 -21.60 -31.26 -6.05
N LEU A 8 -22.40 -31.65 -5.05
CA LEU A 8 -22.43 -30.97 -3.75
C LEU A 8 -21.12 -31.16 -2.95
N LEU A 9 -20.46 -32.33 -3.09
CA LEU A 9 -19.15 -32.58 -2.48
C LEU A 9 -18.07 -31.63 -3.05
N PHE A 10 -18.08 -31.38 -4.36
CA PHE A 10 -17.12 -30.48 -5.01
C PHE A 10 -17.30 -29.01 -4.60
N VAL A 11 -18.55 -28.56 -4.40
CA VAL A 11 -18.83 -27.17 -3.98
C VAL A 11 -18.38 -26.91 -2.54
N ALA A 12 -18.48 -27.90 -1.64
CA ALA A 12 -18.00 -27.76 -0.25
C ALA A 12 -16.46 -27.67 -0.15
N LEU A 13 -15.72 -28.33 -1.05
CA LEU A 13 -14.25 -28.32 -1.06
C LEU A 13 -13.65 -27.02 -1.61
N ALA A 14 -14.40 -26.24 -2.40
CA ALA A 14 -13.93 -24.99 -2.99
C ALA A 14 -14.09 -23.74 -2.09
N GLY A 15 -14.78 -23.85 -0.95
CA GLY A 15 -15.11 -22.71 -0.09
C GLY A 15 -14.00 -22.24 0.87
N ALA A 16 -12.86 -22.93 0.93
CA ALA A 16 -11.79 -22.64 1.89
C ALA A 16 -10.50 -22.16 1.21
N GLY A 17 -10.55 -21.04 0.48
CA GLY A 17 -9.38 -20.51 -0.21
C GLY A 17 -9.32 -18.99 -0.19
N GLY A 18 -8.39 -18.42 0.58
CA GLY A 18 -7.83 -17.11 0.25
C GLY A 18 -7.83 -16.01 1.31
N GLY A 19 -7.80 -16.32 2.61
CA GLY A 19 -7.35 -15.32 3.58
C GLY A 19 -5.88 -14.98 3.30
N HIS A 20 -5.57 -13.72 2.95
CA HIS A 20 -4.20 -13.20 2.86
C HIS A 20 -3.55 -13.19 4.25
N ARG A 21 -3.20 -14.37 4.78
CA ARG A 21 -2.32 -14.47 5.94
C ARG A 21 -0.95 -13.97 5.49
N ARG A 22 -0.53 -12.81 6.02
CA ARG A 22 0.88 -12.38 6.01
C ARG A 22 1.68 -13.46 6.77
N ARG A 23 2.08 -14.53 6.07
CA ARG A 23 2.87 -15.63 6.62
C ARG A 23 4.33 -15.18 6.64
N GLY A 24 4.70 -14.47 7.67
CA GLY A 24 6.09 -14.17 7.98
C GLY A 24 6.18 -13.48 9.34
N PRO A 25 7.26 -13.69 10.11
CA PRO A 25 7.54 -12.86 11.26
C PRO A 25 7.53 -11.38 10.84
N PRO A 26 7.18 -10.45 11.75
CA PRO A 26 7.32 -9.03 11.50
C PRO A 26 8.71 -8.75 10.92
N ARG A 27 8.76 -7.91 9.88
CA ARG A 27 10.07 -7.46 9.40
C ARG A 27 10.64 -6.54 10.48
N CYS A 28 11.59 -7.05 11.25
CA CYS A 28 12.34 -6.25 12.19
C CYS A 28 13.20 -5.20 11.47
N GLY A 29 13.48 -4.12 12.17
CA GLY A 29 14.18 -2.95 11.67
C GLY A 29 13.27 -1.71 11.60
N ILE A 30 13.91 -0.56 11.37
CA ILE A 30 13.24 0.75 11.37
C ILE A 30 12.06 0.73 10.38
N PRO A 31 10.84 1.07 10.83
CA PRO A 31 9.67 1.01 9.96
C PRO A 31 9.81 1.94 8.75
N PRO A 32 9.41 1.50 7.54
CA PRO A 32 9.61 2.26 6.31
C PRO A 32 8.80 3.57 6.26
N PHE A 33 7.77 3.70 7.09
CA PHE A 33 6.98 4.94 7.20
C PHE A 33 7.69 6.03 8.01
N THR A 34 8.76 5.72 8.75
CA THR A 34 9.43 6.67 9.66
C THR A 34 9.86 7.95 8.94
N SER A 35 10.36 7.85 7.71
CA SER A 35 10.75 9.00 6.87
C SER A 35 9.64 10.02 6.56
N ARG A 36 8.37 9.69 6.86
CA ARG A 36 7.20 10.53 6.61
C ARG A 36 6.62 11.19 7.86
N LEU A 37 7.17 10.89 9.03
CA LEU A 37 6.75 11.48 10.29
C LEU A 37 7.42 12.85 10.50
N PRO A 38 6.91 13.70 11.40
CA PRO A 38 7.61 14.91 11.82
C PRO A 38 9.01 14.59 12.34
N ASN A 39 9.98 15.47 12.09
CA ASN A 39 11.40 15.23 12.41
C ASN A 39 11.63 14.76 13.85
N ASP A 40 10.92 15.35 14.80
CA ASP A 40 11.02 15.01 16.23
C ASP A 40 10.64 13.54 16.48
N THR A 41 9.50 13.12 15.92
CA THR A 41 9.03 11.72 15.97
C THR A 41 9.98 10.77 15.25
N GLN A 42 10.59 11.20 14.12
CA GLN A 42 11.60 10.38 13.44
C GLN A 42 12.80 10.12 14.35
N ALA A 43 13.26 11.14 15.08
CA ALA A 43 14.38 11.03 15.99
C ALA A 43 14.04 10.10 17.17
N GLU A 44 12.83 10.20 17.73
CA GLU A 44 12.37 9.30 18.79
C GLU A 44 12.34 7.84 18.34
N ILE A 45 11.78 7.57 17.15
CA ILE A 45 11.77 6.21 16.61
C ILE A 45 13.19 5.74 16.34
N LYS A 46 14.06 6.55 15.73
CA LYS A 46 15.46 6.15 15.49
C LYS A 46 16.19 5.78 16.77
N LYS A 47 15.94 6.47 17.89
CA LYS A 47 16.50 6.13 19.21
C LYS A 47 16.01 4.79 19.75
N VAL A 48 14.73 4.45 19.54
CA VAL A 48 14.19 3.13 19.94
C VAL A 48 14.93 2.00 19.23
N TRP A 49 15.24 2.19 17.95
CA TRP A 49 15.89 1.19 17.10
C TRP A 49 17.43 1.31 17.05
N GLU A 50 18.03 2.22 17.83
CA GLU A 50 19.48 2.52 17.74
C GLU A 50 20.35 1.35 18.21
N ASN A 51 19.87 0.58 19.18
CA ASN A 51 20.57 -0.57 19.77
C ASN A 51 20.03 -1.92 19.30
N TYR A 52 19.13 -1.94 18.31
CA TYR A 52 18.56 -3.19 17.80
C TYR A 52 19.58 -3.95 16.95
N GLU A 53 19.77 -5.24 17.21
CA GLU A 53 20.63 -6.13 16.44
C GLU A 53 19.84 -7.11 15.56
N ASP A 54 20.30 -7.28 14.31
CA ASP A 54 19.66 -8.18 13.35
C ASP A 54 19.69 -9.63 13.84
N GLY A 55 18.51 -10.22 14.03
CA GLY A 55 18.35 -11.59 14.49
C GLY A 55 17.73 -11.71 15.89
N GLU A 56 17.66 -10.61 16.64
CA GLU A 56 16.89 -10.54 17.88
C GLU A 56 15.39 -10.29 17.61
N GLY A 57 14.54 -10.69 18.56
CA GLY A 57 13.11 -10.38 18.51
C GLY A 57 12.89 -8.88 18.69
N CYS A 58 12.06 -8.28 17.83
CA CYS A 58 11.86 -6.83 17.81
C CYS A 58 10.52 -6.37 18.42
N ASP A 59 9.92 -7.18 19.29
CA ASP A 59 8.59 -6.91 19.85
C ASP A 59 8.60 -5.65 20.74
N GLU A 60 9.67 -5.44 21.51
CA GLU A 60 9.80 -4.26 22.37
C GLU A 60 9.94 -2.97 21.56
N GLU A 61 10.75 -2.97 20.51
CA GLU A 61 10.95 -1.84 19.61
C GLU A 61 9.67 -1.50 18.88
N HIS A 62 8.91 -2.53 18.48
CA HIS A 62 7.59 -2.35 17.88
C HIS A 62 6.58 -1.73 18.84
N GLU A 63 6.48 -2.21 20.09
CA GLU A 63 5.57 -1.62 21.08
C GLU A 63 5.99 -0.18 21.43
N LYS A 64 7.27 0.09 21.68
CA LYS A 64 7.77 1.46 21.90
C LYS A 64 7.48 2.39 20.71
N THR A 65 7.65 1.89 19.48
CA THR A 65 7.30 2.65 18.27
C THR A 65 5.80 2.94 18.21
N LYS A 66 4.96 1.99 18.59
CA LYS A 66 3.51 2.15 18.62
C LYS A 66 3.08 3.19 19.65
N GLU A 67 3.67 3.19 20.84
CA GLU A 67 3.42 4.21 21.87
C GLU A 67 3.74 5.64 21.38
N ILE A 68 4.85 5.80 20.65
CA ILE A 68 5.21 7.08 20.01
C ILE A 68 4.12 7.50 19.01
N LEU A 69 3.66 6.56 18.17
CA LEU A 69 2.61 6.84 17.18
C LEU A 69 1.26 7.16 17.81
N GLU A 70 0.92 6.59 18.97
CA GLU A 70 -0.33 6.87 19.67
C GLU A 70 -0.42 8.28 20.24
N LYS A 71 0.74 8.91 20.51
CA LYS A 71 0.81 10.32 20.94
C LYS A 71 0.57 11.31 19.79
N LEU A 72 0.67 10.86 18.55
CA LEU A 72 0.49 11.72 17.39
C LEU A 72 -0.99 12.00 17.09
N PRO A 73 -1.30 13.18 16.54
CA PRO A 73 -2.59 13.44 15.93
C PRO A 73 -2.96 12.36 14.89
N ALA A 74 -4.24 11.96 14.89
CA ALA A 74 -4.71 10.84 14.09
C ALA A 74 -4.54 11.06 12.57
N ASP A 75 -4.65 12.31 12.12
CA ASP A 75 -4.40 12.76 10.75
C ASP A 75 -2.93 12.62 10.35
N VAL A 76 -2.00 13.06 11.19
CA VAL A 76 -0.54 12.92 10.96
C VAL A 76 -0.16 11.44 10.87
N ARG A 77 -0.62 10.63 11.82
CA ARG A 77 -0.38 9.18 11.83
C ARG A 77 -0.95 8.52 10.57
N LYS A 78 -2.18 8.87 10.18
CA LYS A 78 -2.84 8.30 8.98
C LYS A 78 -2.12 8.69 7.70
N ALA A 79 -1.64 9.93 7.59
CA ALA A 79 -0.88 10.40 6.44
C ALA A 79 0.46 9.65 6.32
N ALA A 80 1.20 9.54 7.42
CA ALA A 80 2.48 8.84 7.45
C ALA A 80 2.35 7.34 7.15
N MET A 81 1.29 6.68 7.64
CA MET A 81 1.07 5.24 7.44
C MET A 81 0.32 4.88 6.16
N LYS A 82 -0.12 5.88 5.36
CA LYS A 82 -0.84 5.63 4.11
C LYS A 82 -0.01 4.73 3.16
N PRO A 83 -0.57 3.65 2.60
CA PRO A 83 0.12 2.84 1.59
C PRO A 83 0.54 3.73 0.40
N LYS A 84 1.77 3.57 -0.11
CA LYS A 84 2.30 4.40 -1.22
C LYS A 84 1.71 4.06 -2.60
N GLY A 85 0.60 3.34 -2.64
CA GLY A 85 0.02 2.83 -3.88
C GLY A 85 1.02 1.94 -4.64
N PRO A 86 0.71 1.60 -5.89
CA PRO A 86 1.64 0.89 -6.76
C PRO A 86 2.89 1.73 -7.07
N ALA A 87 4.01 1.06 -7.33
CA ALA A 87 5.32 1.69 -7.47
C ALA A 87 5.40 2.76 -8.57
N PHE A 88 4.56 2.65 -9.62
CA PHE A 88 4.50 3.64 -10.71
C PHE A 88 3.95 5.01 -10.26
N LEU A 89 3.27 5.10 -9.12
CA LEU A 89 2.81 6.36 -8.52
C LEU A 89 3.83 6.94 -7.51
N ARG A 90 5.06 6.41 -7.46
CA ARG A 90 6.13 6.96 -6.63
C ARG A 90 6.51 8.34 -7.18
N GLY A 91 6.57 9.34 -6.30
CA GLY A 91 6.87 10.73 -6.69
C GLY A 91 5.69 11.53 -7.26
N ALA A 92 4.59 10.88 -7.66
CA ALA A 92 3.37 11.57 -8.08
C ALA A 92 2.80 12.49 -6.98
N SER A 93 2.13 13.57 -7.38
CA SER A 93 1.43 14.50 -6.48
C SER A 93 0.31 13.79 -5.72
N GLU A 94 -0.12 14.38 -4.60
CA GLU A 94 -1.24 13.84 -3.82
C GLU A 94 -2.53 13.80 -4.64
N ASP A 95 -2.77 14.80 -5.49
CA ASP A 95 -3.94 14.87 -6.37
C ASP A 95 -3.96 13.73 -7.39
N VAL A 96 -2.83 13.46 -8.04
CA VAL A 96 -2.71 12.32 -8.97
C VAL A 96 -2.97 11.03 -8.21
N ARG A 97 -2.33 10.82 -7.06
CA ARG A 97 -2.57 9.61 -6.25
C ARG A 97 -4.04 9.48 -5.82
N ALA A 98 -4.71 10.59 -5.49
CA ALA A 98 -6.11 10.58 -5.09
C ALA A 98 -7.01 10.12 -6.25
N GLN A 99 -6.73 10.53 -7.48
CA GLN A 99 -7.47 10.09 -8.66
C GLN A 99 -7.34 8.57 -8.87
N PHE A 100 -6.11 8.05 -8.82
CA PHE A 100 -5.86 6.60 -8.94
C PHE A 100 -6.47 5.80 -7.77
N ASP A 101 -6.36 6.31 -6.54
CA ASP A 101 -6.98 5.71 -5.34
C ASP A 101 -8.51 5.64 -5.48
N ALA A 102 -9.14 6.72 -5.99
CA ALA A 102 -10.59 6.77 -6.20
C ALA A 102 -11.04 5.74 -7.23
N LEU A 103 -10.32 5.62 -8.35
CA LEU A 103 -10.58 4.60 -9.36
C LEU A 103 -10.37 3.18 -8.81
N TRP A 104 -9.30 2.97 -8.02
CA TRP A 104 -9.01 1.67 -7.43
C TRP A 104 -10.12 1.21 -6.48
N LYS A 105 -10.56 2.11 -5.60
CA LYS A 105 -11.61 1.88 -4.61
C LYS A 105 -13.01 1.95 -5.19
N ASN A 106 -13.15 2.30 -6.47
CA ASN A 106 -14.44 2.25 -7.12
C ASN A 106 -14.87 0.78 -7.32
N HIS A 107 -15.89 0.37 -6.57
CA HIS A 107 -16.47 -0.97 -6.63
C HIS A 107 -17.60 -1.09 -7.66
N THR A 108 -17.99 0.00 -8.33
CA THR A 108 -18.99 -0.04 -9.41
C THR A 108 -18.40 -0.48 -10.75
N ILE A 109 -17.09 -0.33 -10.94
CA ILE A 109 -16.37 -0.75 -12.15
C ILE A 109 -15.93 -2.20 -11.99
N SER A 110 -16.22 -3.03 -13.00
CA SER A 110 -15.86 -4.44 -12.99
C SER A 110 -14.32 -4.63 -12.99
N ARG A 111 -13.86 -5.79 -12.55
CA ARG A 111 -12.42 -6.10 -12.51
C ARG A 111 -11.80 -6.07 -13.92
N ASP A 112 -12.56 -6.43 -14.94
CA ASP A 112 -12.09 -6.55 -16.32
C ASP A 112 -12.02 -5.19 -17.04
N GLU A 113 -12.89 -4.24 -16.68
CA GLU A 113 -12.89 -2.87 -17.22
C GLU A 113 -11.88 -1.95 -16.52
N LYS A 114 -11.53 -2.29 -15.27
CA LYS A 114 -10.66 -1.47 -14.43
C LYS A 114 -9.27 -1.19 -15.05
N PRO A 115 -8.58 -2.13 -15.73
CA PRO A 115 -7.32 -1.86 -16.43
C PRO A 115 -7.43 -0.77 -17.49
N GLU A 116 -8.49 -0.79 -18.31
CA GLU A 116 -8.69 0.23 -19.36
C GLU A 116 -8.92 1.61 -18.75
N LYS A 117 -9.71 1.67 -17.66
CA LYS A 117 -9.91 2.93 -16.92
C LYS A 117 -8.63 3.45 -16.27
N PHE A 118 -7.77 2.56 -15.79
CA PHE A 118 -6.46 2.95 -15.27
C PHE A 118 -5.57 3.53 -16.37
N LYS A 119 -5.58 2.91 -17.55
CA LYS A 119 -4.83 3.41 -18.71
C LYS A 119 -5.34 4.77 -19.16
N GLU A 120 -6.65 4.93 -19.29
CA GLU A 120 -7.29 6.20 -19.66
C GLU A 120 -6.93 7.32 -18.66
N LEU A 121 -6.94 7.01 -17.35
CA LEU A 121 -6.54 7.96 -16.32
C LEU A 121 -5.04 8.30 -16.40
N ALA A 122 -4.19 7.30 -16.63
CA ALA A 122 -2.75 7.51 -16.78
C ALA A 122 -2.42 8.39 -17.98
N GLU A 123 -3.06 8.18 -19.13
CA GLU A 123 -2.91 9.02 -20.32
C GLU A 123 -3.36 10.46 -20.03
N LYS A 124 -4.51 10.66 -19.39
CA LYS A 124 -5.00 11.99 -19.01
C LYS A 124 -4.05 12.73 -18.08
N VAL A 125 -3.57 12.06 -17.03
CA VAL A 125 -2.63 12.65 -16.06
C VAL A 125 -1.30 12.96 -16.73
N CYS A 126 -0.80 12.05 -17.56
CA CYS A 126 0.44 12.25 -18.31
C CYS A 126 0.33 13.46 -19.25
N LEU A 127 -0.77 13.59 -20.01
CA LEU A 127 -1.04 14.73 -20.88
C LEU A 127 -1.20 16.05 -20.12
N ALA A 128 -1.83 16.04 -18.94
CA ALA A 128 -1.96 17.23 -18.12
C ALA A 128 -0.60 17.73 -17.59
N LEU A 129 0.31 16.82 -17.23
CA LEU A 129 1.67 17.15 -16.78
C LEU A 129 2.59 17.60 -17.94
N PHE A 130 2.26 17.29 -19.19
CA PHE A 130 2.97 17.80 -20.36
C PHE A 130 2.73 19.30 -20.63
N SER A 131 1.67 19.89 -20.07
CA SER A 131 1.48 21.35 -20.09
C SER A 131 2.51 22.07 -19.20
N ASP A 132 3.01 21.38 -18.17
CA ASP A 132 3.88 21.93 -17.14
C ASP A 132 5.26 21.21 -17.19
N ALA A 133 5.90 21.25 -18.36
CA ALA A 133 7.34 21.00 -18.58
C ALA A 133 8.09 20.10 -17.56
N THR A 134 7.87 18.78 -17.53
CA THR A 134 8.92 17.82 -17.11
C THR A 134 8.74 16.42 -17.74
N THR A 135 9.55 16.12 -18.76
CA THR A 135 9.37 15.04 -19.76
C THR A 135 9.80 13.62 -19.33
N ALA A 136 10.24 13.38 -18.09
CA ALA A 136 10.95 12.12 -17.79
C ALA A 136 10.09 10.92 -17.31
N ALA A 137 8.83 11.11 -16.89
CA ALA A 137 8.07 10.04 -16.21
C ALA A 137 7.12 9.22 -17.12
N CYS A 138 6.74 9.73 -18.28
CA CYS A 138 5.67 9.11 -19.10
C CYS A 138 6.12 7.90 -19.93
N PHE A 139 7.42 7.69 -20.15
CA PHE A 139 7.87 6.66 -21.09
C PHE A 139 7.66 5.21 -20.60
N PHE A 140 7.53 5.00 -19.27
CA PHE A 140 7.36 3.66 -18.71
C PHE A 140 5.90 3.19 -18.59
N ALA A 141 4.91 4.09 -18.71
CA ALA A 141 3.50 3.74 -18.55
C ALA A 141 2.84 3.19 -19.83
N SER A 142 3.47 3.35 -21.00
CA SER A 142 2.90 2.90 -22.28
C SER A 142 3.22 1.44 -22.64
N PHE A 143 4.04 0.72 -21.86
CA PHE A 143 4.58 -0.60 -22.25
C PHE A 143 4.43 -1.73 -21.23
N ALA A 144 3.55 -1.59 -20.22
CA ALA A 144 3.26 -2.64 -19.24
C ALA A 144 1.78 -3.04 -19.27
#